data_AF-S7J956-F1
#
_entry.id   AF-S7J956-F1
#
_cell.length_a   1.000
_cell.length_b   1.000
_cell.length_c   1.000
_cell.angle_alpha   90.00
_cell.angle_beta   90.00
_cell.angle_gamma   90.00
#
_symmetry.space_group_name_H-M   'P 1'
#
loop_
_entity.id
_entity.type
_entity.pdbx_description
1 polymer ?
#
loop_
_entity_poly.entity_id
_entity_poly.type
_entity_poly.pdbx_seq_one_letter_code
_entity_poly.pdbx_strand_id
1 'polypeptide(L)'
;MNNKNTNIKIASLIEDVFTNCDIKERDKYIVKKYHHLDGKSIKMKELGEEFGITKEAVRIILEKNKLKVESSAGSVAHIFDELCKETIKQTPIGFERLKESMLQKGFDLEGLNEKSFVSCISMFSRKNKDSLCIQQVGSGFIICDSNKRGLVIEIEKQSRNESSKNGYVNTTELSKKLGKAKISVKTQSIIDILNCIDGAAWISKRNVTFIDSRNKVLTRVKKIAAFRSEVNIKRACDAINQSISHRDRSFKDLEPSVLVKIIKLCVDCKLSSTDIIFNDKPTVSFSEIESDIYSLLQSSGELELMDIEEKISNKYTKAAIYQACSLSPLIVKNKKTYSIV
;
A
#
# COMPACT_ATOMS: atom_id res chain seq x y z
N MET A 1 30.62 20.46 -23.18
CA MET A 1 30.28 19.02 -23.10
C MET A 1 31.51 18.27 -22.64
N ASN A 2 31.45 17.58 -21.48
CA ASN A 2 32.19 16.36 -21.12
C ASN A 2 32.30 16.21 -19.59
N ASN A 3 31.41 15.39 -19.03
CA ASN A 3 31.84 14.13 -18.42
C ASN A 3 30.61 13.22 -18.36
N LYS A 4 30.67 12.11 -19.10
CA LYS A 4 29.72 11.01 -18.96
C LYS A 4 29.89 10.47 -17.54
N ASN A 5 29.04 10.89 -16.60
CA ASN A 5 28.90 10.20 -15.32
C ASN A 5 28.38 8.80 -15.65
N THR A 6 29.31 7.87 -15.82
CA THR A 6 28.99 6.46 -15.98
C THR A 6 28.71 5.97 -14.58
N ASN A 7 27.43 5.75 -14.27
CA ASN A 7 27.05 5.25 -12.95
C ASN A 7 27.76 3.91 -12.68
N ILE A 8 28.19 3.73 -11.44
CA ILE A 8 28.82 2.50 -10.97
C ILE A 8 27.72 1.44 -10.87
N LYS A 9 27.74 0.47 -11.80
CA LYS A 9 26.79 -0.64 -11.82
C LYS A 9 27.15 -1.66 -10.77
N ILE A 10 26.41 -1.70 -9.67
CA ILE A 10 26.72 -2.60 -8.55
C ILE A 10 26.64 -4.07 -8.98
N ALA A 11 25.66 -4.45 -9.80
CA ALA A 11 25.56 -5.80 -10.34
C ALA A 11 26.82 -6.23 -11.12
N SER A 12 27.41 -5.33 -11.90
CA SER A 12 28.65 -5.60 -12.64
C SER A 12 29.83 -5.83 -11.69
N LEU A 13 29.94 -5.02 -10.62
CA LEU A 13 31.00 -5.20 -9.64
C LEU A 13 30.90 -6.56 -8.92
N ILE A 14 29.68 -7.01 -8.60
CA ILE A 14 29.44 -8.34 -8.03
C ILE A 14 29.94 -9.40 -9.01
N GLU A 15 29.57 -9.30 -10.29
CA GLU A 15 30.03 -10.24 -11.32
C GLU A 15 31.56 -10.26 -11.46
N ASP A 16 32.22 -9.11 -11.40
CA ASP A 16 33.68 -8.99 -11.44
C ASP A 16 34.34 -9.69 -10.24
N VAL A 17 33.78 -9.55 -9.02
CA VAL A 17 34.29 -10.25 -7.83
C VAL A 17 34.23 -11.76 -8.03
N PHE A 18 33.10 -12.30 -8.49
CA PHE A 18 32.95 -13.73 -8.69
C PHE A 18 33.76 -14.27 -9.87
N THR A 19 33.93 -13.48 -10.93
CA THR A 19 34.76 -13.85 -12.08
C THR A 19 36.21 -14.04 -11.65
N ASN A 20 36.74 -13.14 -10.81
CA ASN A 20 38.11 -13.16 -10.32
C ASN A 20 38.32 -14.00 -9.05
N CYS A 21 37.29 -14.73 -8.59
CA CYS A 21 37.39 -15.57 -7.41
C CYS A 21 37.79 -17.00 -7.77
N ASP A 22 38.83 -17.54 -7.11
CA ASP A 22 39.30 -18.92 -7.27
C ASP A 22 38.39 -19.92 -6.53
N ILE A 23 37.20 -20.11 -7.11
CA ILE A 23 36.14 -21.02 -6.68
C ILE A 23 35.63 -21.78 -7.92
N LYS A 24 35.18 -23.02 -7.75
CA LYS A 24 34.53 -23.78 -8.83
C LYS A 24 33.26 -23.07 -9.29
N GLU A 25 33.00 -23.02 -10.60
CA GLU A 25 31.83 -22.33 -11.17
C GLU A 25 30.50 -22.71 -10.51
N ARG A 26 30.24 -24.01 -10.33
CA ARG A 26 29.05 -24.49 -9.61
C ARG A 26 28.90 -23.87 -8.21
N ASP A 27 30.00 -23.80 -7.47
CA ASP A 27 30.01 -23.28 -6.10
C ASP A 27 29.80 -21.74 -6.11
N LYS A 28 30.29 -21.02 -7.14
CA LYS A 28 29.97 -19.60 -7.35
C LYS A 28 28.46 -19.39 -7.54
N TYR A 29 27.81 -20.21 -8.36
CA TYR A 29 26.36 -20.14 -8.57
C TYR A 29 25.57 -20.39 -7.28
N ILE A 30 25.96 -21.40 -6.50
CA ILE A 30 25.34 -21.70 -5.21
C ILE A 30 25.44 -20.50 -4.26
N VAL A 31 26.62 -19.89 -4.15
CA VAL A 31 26.84 -18.71 -3.30
C VAL A 31 26.00 -17.52 -3.79
N LYS A 32 26.02 -17.21 -5.09
CA LYS A 32 25.24 -16.10 -5.67
C LYS A 32 23.74 -16.26 -5.40
N LYS A 33 23.18 -17.44 -5.66
CA LYS A 33 21.75 -17.71 -5.46
C LYS A 33 21.36 -17.68 -3.99
N TYR A 34 22.15 -18.29 -3.11
CA TYR A 34 21.85 -18.32 -1.67
C TYR A 34 21.81 -16.91 -1.08
N HIS A 35 22.74 -16.04 -1.49
CA HIS A 35 22.79 -14.64 -1.08
C HIS A 35 21.90 -13.73 -1.94
N HIS A 36 21.06 -14.31 -2.80
CA HIS A 36 20.08 -13.60 -3.62
C HIS A 36 20.71 -12.56 -4.55
N LEU A 37 21.99 -12.71 -4.91
CA LEU A 37 22.73 -11.74 -5.72
C LEU A 37 22.28 -11.72 -7.19
N ASP A 38 21.49 -12.71 -7.59
CA ASP A 38 20.79 -12.78 -8.88
C ASP A 38 19.37 -12.20 -8.84
N GLY A 39 18.97 -11.60 -7.71
CA GLY A 39 17.64 -11.02 -7.51
C GLY A 39 16.55 -12.04 -7.16
N LYS A 40 16.87 -13.33 -6.94
CA LYS A 40 15.89 -14.36 -6.57
C LYS A 40 16.12 -14.88 -5.15
N SER A 41 15.03 -15.03 -4.40
CA SER A 41 15.08 -15.62 -3.06
C SER A 41 14.90 -17.14 -3.17
N ILE A 42 15.85 -17.90 -2.63
CA ILE A 42 15.81 -19.37 -2.61
C ILE A 42 16.28 -19.88 -1.25
N LYS A 43 15.64 -20.94 -0.75
CA LYS A 43 16.06 -21.57 0.50
C LYS A 43 17.24 -22.52 0.25
N MET A 44 18.06 -22.71 1.28
CA MET A 44 19.20 -23.63 1.22
C MET A 44 18.82 -25.06 0.80
N LYS A 45 17.63 -25.53 1.22
CA LYS A 45 17.11 -26.86 0.84
C LYS A 45 16.81 -26.95 -0.65
N GLU A 46 16.13 -25.95 -1.19
CA GLU A 46 15.77 -25.85 -2.62
C GLU A 46 17.03 -25.76 -3.49
N LEU A 47 18.07 -25.05 -3.03
CA LEU A 47 19.39 -25.07 -3.67
C LEU A 47 20.02 -26.46 -3.68
N GLY A 48 19.92 -27.20 -2.58
CA GLY A 48 20.41 -28.57 -2.53
C GLY A 48 19.73 -29.45 -3.58
N GLU A 49 18.41 -29.35 -3.67
CA GLU A 49 17.61 -30.06 -4.68
C GLU A 49 17.99 -29.65 -6.11
N GLU A 50 18.15 -28.34 -6.38
CA GLU A 50 18.53 -27.81 -7.70
C GLU A 50 19.89 -28.35 -8.18
N PHE A 51 20.87 -28.45 -7.28
CA PHE A 51 22.24 -28.88 -7.61
C PHE A 51 22.51 -30.36 -7.34
N GLY A 52 21.49 -31.15 -6.96
CA GLY A 52 21.63 -32.58 -6.67
C GLY A 52 22.54 -32.89 -5.46
N ILE A 53 22.55 -32.02 -4.46
CA ILE A 53 23.40 -32.13 -3.26
C ILE A 53 22.58 -31.94 -1.97
N THR A 54 23.12 -32.39 -0.84
CA THR A 54 22.42 -32.23 0.44
C THR A 54 22.43 -30.77 0.91
N LYS A 55 21.44 -30.39 1.72
CA LYS A 55 21.43 -29.09 2.43
C LYS A 55 22.74 -28.84 3.19
N GLU A 56 23.29 -29.89 3.78
CA GLU A 56 24.55 -29.81 4.53
C GLU A 56 25.75 -29.57 3.62
N ALA A 57 25.79 -30.19 2.43
CA ALA A 57 26.79 -29.88 1.42
C ALA A 57 26.70 -28.43 0.94
N VAL A 58 25.48 -27.87 0.78
CA VAL A 58 25.28 -26.45 0.49
C VAL A 58 25.86 -25.58 1.62
N ARG A 59 25.58 -25.89 2.89
CA ARG A 59 26.14 -25.17 4.05
C ARG A 59 27.66 -25.16 4.02
N ILE A 60 28.28 -26.32 3.79
CA ILE A 60 29.75 -26.46 3.70
C ILE A 60 30.32 -25.63 2.54
N ILE A 61 29.66 -25.65 1.37
CA ILE A 61 30.08 -24.82 0.22
C ILE A 61 30.03 -23.34 0.57
N LEU A 62 28.97 -22.87 1.24
CA LEU A 62 28.84 -21.47 1.64
C LEU A 62 29.92 -21.08 2.64
N GLU A 63 30.14 -21.87 3.68
CA GLU A 63 31.16 -21.61 4.72
C GLU A 63 32.58 -21.61 4.14
N LYS A 64 32.90 -22.61 3.31
CA LYS A 64 34.22 -22.76 2.69
C LYS A 64 34.56 -21.58 1.77
N ASN A 65 33.57 -21.08 1.04
CA ASN A 65 33.79 -20.07 0.01
C ASN A 65 33.56 -18.63 0.48
N LYS A 66 32.92 -18.42 1.64
CA LYS A 66 32.68 -17.08 2.20
C LYS A 66 33.95 -16.23 2.26
N LEU A 67 35.01 -16.74 2.90
CA LEU A 67 36.27 -16.01 3.08
C LEU A 67 36.99 -15.73 1.75
N LYS A 68 36.87 -16.65 0.78
CA LYS A 68 37.44 -16.47 -0.56
C LYS A 68 36.77 -15.32 -1.29
N VAL A 69 35.44 -15.28 -1.29
CA VAL A 69 34.67 -14.20 -1.92
C VAL A 69 34.92 -12.86 -1.23
N GLU A 70 34.94 -12.83 0.11
CA GLU A 70 35.27 -11.61 0.88
C GLU A 70 36.67 -11.07 0.52
N SER A 71 37.66 -11.96 0.36
CA SER A 71 39.02 -11.59 -0.02
C SER A 71 39.10 -11.05 -1.45
N SER A 72 38.38 -11.68 -2.40
CA SER A 72 38.32 -11.24 -3.80
C SER A 72 37.65 -9.87 -3.96
N ALA A 73 36.82 -9.44 -3.01
CA ALA A 73 36.17 -8.13 -3.04
C ALA A 73 37.12 -6.96 -2.70
N GLY A 74 38.38 -7.21 -2.32
CA GLY A 74 39.29 -6.22 -1.74
C GLY A 74 39.38 -4.88 -2.50
N SER A 75 39.45 -4.91 -3.84
CA SER A 75 39.54 -3.69 -4.66
C SER A 75 38.23 -2.87 -4.68
N VAL A 76 37.08 -3.52 -4.56
CA VAL A 76 35.75 -2.90 -4.65
C VAL A 76 35.09 -2.69 -3.29
N ALA A 77 35.65 -3.26 -2.20
CA ALA A 77 35.08 -3.20 -0.86
C ALA A 77 34.84 -1.76 -0.35
N HIS A 78 35.68 -0.80 -0.76
CA HIS A 78 35.50 0.61 -0.40
C HIS A 78 34.23 1.23 -1.01
N ILE A 79 33.81 0.77 -2.20
CA ILE A 79 32.56 1.18 -2.87
C ILE A 79 31.36 0.69 -2.04
N PHE A 80 31.42 -0.55 -1.54
CA PHE A 80 30.40 -1.11 -0.66
C PHE A 80 30.38 -0.46 0.73
N ASP A 81 31.54 -0.11 1.28
CA ASP A 81 31.65 0.68 2.53
C ASP A 81 30.91 2.04 2.38
N GLU A 82 31.10 2.72 1.24
CA GLU A 82 30.43 3.97 0.92
C GLU A 82 28.92 3.81 0.70
N LEU A 83 28.52 2.79 -0.08
CA LEU A 83 27.12 2.46 -0.33
C LEU A 83 26.37 2.18 0.99
N CYS A 84 26.98 1.43 1.89
CA CYS A 84 26.46 1.17 3.23
C CYS A 84 26.28 2.48 4.02
N LYS A 85 27.33 3.32 4.06
CA LYS A 85 27.30 4.61 4.77
C LYS A 85 26.21 5.54 4.25
N GLU A 86 26.06 5.65 2.93
CA GLU A 86 25.03 6.47 2.30
C GLU A 86 23.62 5.92 2.54
N THR A 87 23.49 4.61 2.71
CA THR A 87 22.20 3.97 3.06
C THR A 87 21.84 4.28 4.50
N ILE A 88 22.76 4.07 5.45
CA ILE A 88 22.54 4.31 6.89
C ILE A 88 22.00 5.74 7.14
N LYS A 89 22.55 6.75 6.45
CA LYS A 89 22.11 8.16 6.54
C LYS A 89 20.63 8.38 6.18
N GLN A 90 20.09 7.49 5.36
CA GLN A 90 18.72 7.56 4.83
C GLN A 90 17.76 6.61 5.54
N THR A 91 18.27 5.61 6.27
CA THR A 91 17.44 4.65 7.00
C THR A 91 16.57 5.31 8.09
N PRO A 92 15.35 4.80 8.33
CA PRO A 92 14.66 3.77 7.54
C PRO A 92 14.19 4.29 6.17
N ILE A 93 14.30 3.46 5.14
CA ILE A 93 13.99 3.79 3.76
C ILE A 93 13.43 2.59 2.98
N GLY A 94 12.48 2.85 2.08
CA GLY A 94 11.97 1.85 1.13
C GLY A 94 12.93 1.65 -0.04
N PHE A 95 13.03 0.43 -0.56
CA PHE A 95 14.08 0.07 -1.52
C PHE A 95 14.01 0.82 -2.86
N GLU A 96 12.81 1.04 -3.41
CA GLU A 96 12.67 1.82 -4.66
C GLU A 96 13.15 3.26 -4.51
N ARG A 97 12.88 3.88 -3.35
CA ARG A 97 13.37 5.23 -3.05
C ARG A 97 14.88 5.26 -2.79
N LEU A 98 15.41 4.19 -2.21
CA LEU A 98 16.86 4.01 -2.07
C LEU A 98 17.52 3.94 -3.45
N LYS A 99 16.96 3.17 -4.41
CA LYS A 99 17.45 3.12 -5.80
C LYS A 99 17.53 4.50 -6.43
N GLU A 100 16.45 5.27 -6.36
CA GLU A 100 16.39 6.64 -6.89
C GLU A 100 17.47 7.54 -6.27
N SER A 101 17.63 7.51 -4.94
CA SER A 101 18.64 8.33 -4.26
C SER A 101 20.07 7.86 -4.54
N MET A 102 20.30 6.57 -4.71
CA MET A 102 21.62 6.02 -4.98
C MET A 102 22.06 6.31 -6.41
N LEU A 103 21.12 6.27 -7.36
CA LEU A 103 21.37 6.65 -8.74
C LEU A 103 21.84 8.12 -8.84
N GLN A 104 21.24 9.01 -8.06
CA GLN A 104 21.67 10.41 -7.96
C GLN A 104 23.09 10.57 -7.39
N LYS A 105 23.57 9.59 -6.61
CA LYS A 105 24.94 9.54 -6.06
C LYS A 105 25.91 8.77 -6.96
N GLY A 106 25.48 8.36 -8.14
CA GLY A 106 26.30 7.62 -9.11
C GLY A 106 26.35 6.12 -8.87
N PHE A 107 25.53 5.55 -7.97
CA PHE A 107 25.41 4.10 -7.78
C PHE A 107 24.17 3.57 -8.48
N ASP A 108 24.36 2.70 -9.46
CA ASP A 108 23.27 2.03 -10.16
C ASP A 108 23.00 0.66 -9.51
N LEU A 109 21.81 0.55 -8.91
CA LEU A 109 21.30 -0.63 -8.22
C LEU A 109 20.37 -1.48 -9.09
N GLU A 110 20.30 -1.23 -10.40
CA GLU A 110 19.53 -2.06 -11.32
C GLU A 110 19.92 -3.55 -11.20
N GLY A 111 18.91 -4.43 -11.23
CA GLY A 111 19.09 -5.88 -11.07
C GLY A 111 19.17 -6.37 -9.61
N LEU A 112 19.21 -5.48 -8.62
CA LEU A 112 19.16 -5.86 -7.20
C LEU A 112 17.74 -5.69 -6.64
N ASN A 113 17.35 -6.60 -5.73
CA ASN A 113 16.23 -6.41 -4.81
C ASN A 113 16.75 -6.05 -3.39
N GLU A 114 15.85 -5.75 -2.45
CA GLU A 114 16.23 -5.34 -1.09
C GLU A 114 17.08 -6.40 -0.35
N LYS A 115 16.79 -7.69 -0.57
CA LYS A 115 17.56 -8.81 0.02
C LYS A 115 18.91 -8.97 -0.63
N SER A 116 18.99 -8.85 -1.96
CA SER A 116 20.24 -8.83 -2.72
C SER A 116 21.13 -7.70 -2.23
N PHE A 117 20.56 -6.51 -2.05
CA PHE A 117 21.26 -5.33 -1.60
C PHE A 117 21.85 -5.49 -0.19
N VAL A 118 21.05 -5.94 0.78
CA VAL A 118 21.56 -6.15 2.15
C VAL A 118 22.59 -7.27 2.20
N SER A 119 22.38 -8.35 1.44
CA SER A 119 23.36 -9.45 1.34
C SER A 119 24.67 -8.98 0.70
N CYS A 120 24.58 -8.13 -0.32
CA CYS A 120 25.72 -7.52 -0.99
C CYS A 120 26.55 -6.65 -0.01
N ILE A 121 25.90 -5.81 0.81
CA ILE A 121 26.59 -5.02 1.84
C ILE A 121 27.24 -5.94 2.89
N SER A 122 26.52 -6.94 3.39
CA SER A 122 27.04 -7.88 4.40
C SER A 122 28.24 -8.67 3.88
N MET A 123 28.22 -9.04 2.60
CA MET A 123 29.25 -9.87 1.98
C MET A 123 30.49 -9.07 1.56
N PHE A 124 30.34 -7.85 1.03
CA PHE A 124 31.46 -7.14 0.39
C PHE A 124 31.95 -5.91 1.15
N SER A 125 31.18 -5.39 2.11
CA SER A 125 31.63 -4.28 2.95
C SER A 125 32.68 -4.75 3.95
N ARG A 126 33.66 -3.90 4.26
CA ARG A 126 34.61 -4.14 5.36
C ARG A 126 34.10 -3.56 6.67
N LYS A 127 33.34 -2.47 6.60
CA LYS A 127 32.78 -1.75 7.74
C LYS A 127 31.27 -1.91 7.77
N ASN A 128 30.69 -1.95 8.97
CA ASN A 128 29.24 -1.95 9.15
C ASN A 128 28.51 -3.08 8.39
N LYS A 129 29.17 -4.24 8.21
CA LYS A 129 28.66 -5.37 7.41
C LYS A 129 27.26 -5.82 7.84
N ASP A 130 27.01 -5.77 9.15
CA ASP A 130 25.76 -6.20 9.78
C ASP A 130 24.91 -5.03 10.29
N SER A 131 25.23 -3.79 9.86
CA SER A 131 24.50 -2.61 10.32
C SER A 131 23.14 -2.44 9.66
N LEU A 132 22.88 -3.11 8.54
CA LEU A 132 21.62 -3.01 7.83
C LEU A 132 20.84 -4.30 7.99
N CYS A 133 19.54 -4.17 8.19
CA CYS A 133 18.62 -5.29 8.19
C CYS A 133 17.37 -4.94 7.39
N ILE A 134 16.62 -5.99 7.05
CA ILE A 134 15.32 -5.87 6.41
C ILE A 134 14.25 -6.13 7.46
N GLN A 135 13.37 -5.16 7.65
CA GLN A 135 12.18 -5.32 8.47
C GLN A 135 10.97 -5.47 7.56
N GLN A 136 10.26 -6.59 7.69
CA GLN A 136 8.94 -6.73 7.08
C GLN A 136 7.96 -5.81 7.80
N VAL A 137 7.23 -5.02 7.03
CA VAL A 137 6.22 -4.07 7.50
C VAL A 137 5.00 -4.28 6.61
N GLY A 138 3.89 -4.77 7.16
CA GLY A 138 2.78 -5.26 6.34
C GLY A 138 3.21 -6.33 5.32
N SER A 139 2.94 -6.08 4.03
CA SER A 139 3.44 -6.92 2.91
C SER A 139 4.79 -6.47 2.36
N GLY A 140 5.19 -5.23 2.65
CA GLY A 140 6.42 -4.65 2.15
C GLY A 140 7.62 -4.89 3.04
N PHE A 141 8.77 -4.39 2.58
CA PHE A 141 10.04 -4.47 3.27
C PHE A 141 10.69 -3.09 3.37
N ILE A 142 11.21 -2.78 4.55
CA ILE A 142 11.98 -1.57 4.83
C ILE A 142 13.42 -1.95 5.13
N ILE A 143 14.35 -1.22 4.52
CA ILE A 143 15.76 -1.28 4.89
C ILE A 143 15.98 -0.30 6.04
N CYS A 144 16.51 -0.80 7.15
CA CYS A 144 16.82 0.01 8.32
C CYS A 144 18.17 -0.36 8.92
N ASP A 145 18.72 0.58 9.71
CA ASP A 145 19.83 0.26 10.60
C ASP A 145 19.35 -0.78 11.62
N SER A 146 20.16 -1.82 11.86
CA SER A 146 19.91 -2.88 12.82
C SER A 146 19.56 -2.34 14.21
N ASN A 147 20.16 -1.22 14.63
CA ASN A 147 19.85 -0.57 15.91
C ASN A 147 18.48 0.15 15.94
N LYS A 148 17.89 0.45 14.77
CA LYS A 148 16.58 1.11 14.60
C LYS A 148 15.46 0.12 14.30
N ARG A 149 15.74 -1.18 14.24
CA ARG A 149 14.70 -2.18 13.96
C ARG A 149 13.51 -2.08 14.92
N GLY A 150 13.77 -1.97 16.23
CA GLY A 150 12.71 -1.80 17.24
C GLY A 150 11.88 -0.55 17.03
N LEU A 151 12.51 0.54 16.54
CA LEU A 151 11.84 1.79 16.22
C LEU A 151 10.90 1.65 15.01
N VAL A 152 11.30 0.90 13.98
CA VAL A 152 10.45 0.61 12.82
C VAL A 152 9.20 -0.18 13.24
N ILE A 153 9.38 -1.21 14.08
CA ILE A 153 8.28 -2.02 14.62
C ILE A 153 7.34 -1.16 15.47
N GLU A 154 7.89 -0.29 16.32
CA GLU A 154 7.09 0.60 17.16
C GLU A 154 6.31 1.63 16.31
N ILE A 155 6.94 2.20 15.28
CA ILE A 155 6.26 3.09 14.32
C ILE A 155 5.11 2.34 13.64
N GLU A 156 5.34 1.12 13.14
CA GLU A 156 4.29 0.32 12.52
C GLU A 156 3.12 0.06 13.50
N LYS A 157 3.44 -0.37 14.73
CA LYS A 157 2.45 -0.65 15.77
C LYS A 157 1.65 0.60 16.14
N GLN A 158 2.31 1.72 16.41
CA GLN A 158 1.64 2.99 16.69
C GLN A 158 0.83 3.47 15.50
N SER A 159 1.31 3.28 14.27
CA SER A 159 0.57 3.61 13.06
C SER A 159 -0.72 2.83 12.95
N ARG A 160 -0.69 1.52 13.22
CA ARG A 160 -1.89 0.66 13.25
C ARG A 160 -2.84 1.07 14.37
N ASN A 161 -2.33 1.37 15.55
CA ASN A 161 -3.13 1.82 16.70
C ASN A 161 -3.81 3.17 16.44
N GLU A 162 -3.06 4.15 15.93
CA GLU A 162 -3.57 5.46 15.57
C GLU A 162 -4.59 5.37 14.42
N SER A 163 -4.33 4.52 13.43
CA SER A 163 -5.28 4.27 12.33
C SER A 163 -6.55 3.55 12.81
N SER A 164 -6.44 2.62 13.77
CA SER A 164 -7.57 1.93 14.38
C SER A 164 -8.42 2.88 15.24
N LYS A 165 -7.77 3.72 16.05
CA LYS A 165 -8.42 4.64 16.98
C LYS A 165 -9.07 5.85 16.30
N ASN A 166 -8.38 6.45 15.34
CA ASN A 166 -8.79 7.70 14.70
C ASN A 166 -9.37 7.51 13.29
N GLY A 167 -9.42 6.27 12.79
CA GLY A 167 -9.70 6.00 11.38
C GLY A 167 -8.49 6.35 10.49
N TYR A 168 -8.74 6.43 9.19
CA TYR A 168 -7.68 6.48 8.19
C TYR A 168 -7.14 7.90 7.98
N VAL A 169 -5.91 8.11 8.45
CA VAL A 169 -5.17 9.37 8.34
C VAL A 169 -4.18 9.24 7.17
N ASN A 170 -4.09 10.25 6.29
CA ASN A 170 -3.09 10.19 5.20
C ASN A 170 -1.66 10.13 5.79
N THR A 171 -0.70 9.60 5.04
CA THR A 171 0.69 9.39 5.52
C THR A 171 1.30 10.67 6.08
N THR A 172 0.96 11.84 5.52
CA THR A 172 1.45 13.14 5.99
C THR A 172 0.90 13.50 7.37
N GLU A 173 -0.40 13.34 7.59
CA GLU A 173 -1.04 13.62 8.87
C GLU A 173 -0.70 12.58 9.93
N LEU A 174 -0.60 11.30 9.55
CA LEU A 174 -0.20 10.22 10.44
C LEU A 174 1.26 10.41 10.84
N SER A 175 2.12 10.78 9.90
CA SER A 175 3.49 11.18 10.16
C SER A 175 3.58 12.39 11.09
N LYS A 176 2.74 13.43 10.91
CA LYS A 176 2.70 14.58 11.84
C LYS A 176 2.24 14.18 13.25
N LYS A 177 1.29 13.25 13.38
CA LYS A 177 0.82 12.75 14.69
C LYS A 177 1.90 11.91 15.37
N LEU A 178 2.52 10.98 14.65
CA LEU A 178 3.61 10.14 15.14
C LEU A 178 4.87 10.97 15.47
N GLY A 179 5.17 12.00 14.66
CA GLY A 179 6.27 12.94 14.91
C GLY A 179 6.06 13.82 16.14
N LYS A 180 4.81 14.09 16.54
CA LYS A 180 4.49 14.72 17.84
C LYS A 180 4.60 13.73 19.00
N ALA A 181 4.40 12.44 18.75
CA ALA A 181 4.47 11.37 19.74
C ALA A 181 5.92 10.95 20.06
N LYS A 182 6.79 11.87 20.50
CA LYS A 182 8.16 11.61 21.01
C LYS A 182 9.10 10.70 20.17
N ILE A 183 8.73 10.32 18.94
CA ILE A 183 9.56 9.50 18.05
C ILE A 183 10.50 10.47 17.31
N SER A 184 11.77 10.50 17.72
CA SER A 184 12.83 11.29 17.05
C SER A 184 13.27 10.64 15.74
N VAL A 185 12.38 10.67 14.74
CA VAL A 185 12.65 10.14 13.39
C VAL A 185 12.21 11.15 12.35
N LYS A 186 12.96 11.25 11.25
CA LYS A 186 12.61 12.13 10.12
C LYS A 186 11.22 11.76 9.60
N THR A 187 10.35 12.76 9.39
CA THR A 187 8.99 12.64 8.82
C THR A 187 8.95 11.69 7.62
N GLN A 188 9.93 11.83 6.74
CA GLN A 188 10.03 11.04 5.52
C GLN A 188 10.29 9.56 5.77
N SER A 189 11.06 9.20 6.79
CA SER A 189 11.29 7.81 7.15
C SER A 189 10.02 7.17 7.72
N ILE A 190 9.19 7.94 8.42
CA ILE A 190 7.84 7.49 8.82
C ILE A 190 6.98 7.25 7.57
N ILE A 191 7.01 8.16 6.60
CA ILE A 191 6.29 8.01 5.33
C ILE A 191 6.72 6.73 4.60
N ASP A 192 8.03 6.45 4.52
CA ASP A 192 8.54 5.25 3.86
C ASP A 192 8.01 3.97 4.54
N ILE A 193 8.07 3.89 5.88
CA ILE A 193 7.50 2.77 6.65
C ILE A 193 6.01 2.61 6.38
N LEU A 194 5.26 3.72 6.44
CA LEU A 194 3.82 3.71 6.22
C LEU A 194 3.47 3.21 4.82
N ASN A 195 4.23 3.57 3.78
CA ASN A 195 3.98 3.11 2.41
C ASN A 195 4.12 1.58 2.24
N CYS A 196 4.83 0.89 3.14
CA CYS A 196 4.97 -0.57 3.11
C CYS A 196 3.84 -1.33 3.81
N ILE A 197 3.09 -0.69 4.71
CA ILE A 197 1.98 -1.35 5.42
C ILE A 197 0.88 -1.67 4.41
N ASP A 198 0.55 -2.95 4.25
CA ASP A 198 -0.67 -3.37 3.53
C ASP A 198 -1.88 -2.79 4.26
N GLY A 199 -2.71 -2.02 3.54
CA GLY A 199 -3.67 -1.11 4.17
C GLY A 199 -3.14 0.31 4.39
N ALA A 200 -2.06 0.70 3.72
CA ALA A 200 -1.64 2.07 3.43
C ALA A 200 -1.26 2.26 1.94
N ALA A 201 -1.30 1.20 1.13
CA ALA A 201 -1.20 1.27 -0.34
C ALA A 201 -2.33 2.09 -1.01
N TRP A 202 -3.44 2.34 -0.31
CA TRP A 202 -4.48 3.32 -0.71
C TRP A 202 -4.04 4.78 -0.48
N ILE A 203 -2.88 4.99 0.15
CA ILE A 203 -2.18 6.27 0.32
C ILE A 203 -1.14 6.46 -0.82
N SER A 204 -1.45 5.92 -2.00
CA SER A 204 -0.79 6.32 -3.24
C SER A 204 -1.46 7.60 -3.77
N LYS A 205 -0.61 8.56 -4.14
CA LYS A 205 -0.79 10.03 -4.31
C LYS A 205 -1.95 10.55 -5.21
N ARG A 206 -2.97 9.77 -5.55
CA ARG A 206 -4.14 10.26 -6.33
C ARG A 206 -5.52 9.75 -5.90
N ASN A 207 -5.67 8.79 -4.99
CA ASN A 207 -6.98 8.21 -4.67
C ASN A 207 -7.28 8.20 -3.15
N VAL A 208 -7.08 9.34 -2.50
CA VAL A 208 -7.44 9.54 -1.10
C VAL A 208 -8.95 9.58 -1.01
N THR A 209 -9.59 8.48 -0.57
CA THR A 209 -10.81 8.48 0.27
C THR A 209 -11.60 7.15 0.25
N PHE A 210 -11.06 6.01 0.72
CA PHE A 210 -11.88 4.76 0.62
C PHE A 210 -12.13 3.93 1.84
N ILE A 211 -11.55 4.20 2.99
CA ILE A 211 -11.86 3.38 4.16
C ILE A 211 -11.92 4.30 5.37
N ASP A 212 -13.07 4.32 6.03
CA ASP A 212 -13.39 4.85 7.37
C ASP A 212 -14.77 4.23 7.64
N SER A 213 -15.06 3.76 8.85
CA SER A 213 -16.42 3.38 9.25
C SER A 213 -17.39 4.57 9.23
N ARG A 214 -16.86 5.80 9.07
CA ARG A 214 -17.59 7.05 8.77
C ARG A 214 -17.43 7.52 7.32
N ASN A 215 -16.84 6.70 6.44
CA ASN A 215 -16.76 7.00 5.01
C ASN A 215 -18.17 6.99 4.45
N LYS A 216 -18.66 8.17 4.11
CA LYS A 216 -20.01 8.34 3.60
C LYS A 216 -20.22 7.46 2.37
N VAL A 217 -19.23 7.29 1.48
CA VAL A 217 -19.33 6.39 0.32
C VAL A 217 -19.55 4.94 0.74
N LEU A 218 -18.82 4.43 1.74
CA LEU A 218 -19.00 3.06 2.24
C LEU A 218 -20.37 2.83 2.86
N THR A 219 -20.81 3.73 3.74
CA THR A 219 -22.15 3.69 4.34
C THR A 219 -23.22 3.73 3.27
N ARG A 220 -23.00 4.49 2.20
CA ARG A 220 -23.92 4.62 1.08
C ARG A 220 -23.99 3.38 0.21
N VAL A 221 -22.84 2.77 -0.11
CA VAL A 221 -22.78 1.46 -0.78
C VAL A 221 -23.51 0.40 0.02
N LYS A 222 -23.28 0.34 1.34
CA LYS A 222 -23.98 -0.61 2.23
C LYS A 222 -25.48 -0.33 2.29
N LYS A 223 -25.92 0.93 2.31
CA LYS A 223 -27.35 1.30 2.24
C LYS A 223 -27.99 0.86 0.90
N ILE A 224 -27.29 1.05 -0.22
CA ILE A 224 -27.73 0.56 -1.54
C ILE A 224 -27.85 -0.96 -1.53
N ALA A 225 -26.83 -1.68 -1.06
CA ALA A 225 -26.80 -3.14 -1.01
C ALA A 225 -27.83 -3.75 -0.04
N ALA A 226 -28.11 -3.07 1.07
CA ALA A 226 -29.16 -3.51 2.00
C ALA A 226 -30.55 -3.42 1.38
N PHE A 227 -30.74 -2.46 0.46
CA PHE A 227 -32.04 -2.16 -0.15
C PHE A 227 -32.27 -2.93 -1.45
N ARG A 228 -31.29 -2.94 -2.37
CA ARG A 228 -31.37 -3.59 -3.69
C ARG A 228 -30.55 -4.87 -3.71
N SER A 229 -31.08 -5.91 -4.37
CA SER A 229 -30.31 -7.09 -4.75
C SER A 229 -29.46 -6.85 -6.01
N GLU A 230 -29.82 -5.86 -6.83
CA GLU A 230 -29.12 -5.52 -8.06
C GLU A 230 -29.18 -4.01 -8.35
N VAL A 231 -28.07 -3.41 -8.78
CA VAL A 231 -27.99 -1.99 -9.13
C VAL A 231 -27.04 -1.73 -10.29
N ASN A 232 -27.40 -0.83 -11.19
CA ASN A 232 -26.52 -0.38 -12.25
C ASN A 232 -25.34 0.45 -11.69
N ILE A 233 -24.12 0.15 -12.14
CA ILE A 233 -22.89 0.77 -11.63
C ILE A 233 -22.91 2.30 -11.81
N LYS A 234 -23.37 2.79 -12.97
CA LYS A 234 -23.41 4.23 -13.24
C LYS A 234 -24.39 4.94 -12.31
N ARG A 235 -25.59 4.36 -12.12
CA ARG A 235 -26.61 4.91 -11.22
C ARG A 235 -26.14 4.95 -9.77
N ALA A 236 -25.48 3.89 -9.30
CA ALA A 236 -24.89 3.87 -7.96
C ALA A 236 -23.83 4.96 -7.79
N CYS A 237 -22.96 5.16 -8.80
CA CYS A 237 -22.01 6.27 -8.83
C CYS A 237 -22.69 7.64 -8.75
N ASP A 238 -23.71 7.88 -9.58
CA ASP A 238 -24.43 9.16 -9.62
C ASP A 238 -25.10 9.48 -8.27
N ALA A 239 -25.73 8.49 -7.65
CA ALA A 239 -26.38 8.65 -6.34
C ALA A 239 -25.38 8.92 -5.20
N ILE A 240 -24.24 8.22 -5.21
CA ILE A 240 -23.16 8.44 -4.26
C ILE A 240 -22.57 9.84 -4.43
N ASN A 241 -22.34 10.27 -5.68
CA ASN A 241 -21.80 11.59 -5.99
C ASN A 241 -22.78 12.71 -5.59
N GLN A 242 -24.08 12.54 -5.84
CA GLN A 242 -25.12 13.50 -5.47
C GLN A 242 -25.20 13.70 -3.95
N SER A 243 -25.09 12.62 -3.18
CA SER A 243 -25.21 12.67 -1.73
C SER A 243 -23.97 13.25 -1.02
N ILE A 244 -22.83 13.38 -1.70
CA ILE A 244 -21.63 14.05 -1.15
C ILE A 244 -21.82 15.57 -1.23
N SER A 245 -21.92 16.23 -0.07
CA SER A 245 -22.04 17.69 0.01
C SER A 245 -20.92 18.41 -0.75
N HIS A 246 -21.23 19.54 -1.40
CA HIS A 246 -20.25 20.41 -2.08
C HIS A 246 -19.07 20.88 -1.21
N ARG A 247 -19.20 20.83 0.12
CA ARG A 247 -18.12 21.16 1.07
C ARG A 247 -17.10 20.03 1.24
N ASP A 248 -17.45 18.80 0.84
CA ASP A 248 -16.65 17.59 0.95
C ASP A 248 -16.08 17.22 -0.45
N ARG A 249 -15.17 18.05 -0.95
CA ARG A 249 -14.61 17.96 -2.33
C ARG A 249 -13.75 16.72 -2.58
N SER A 250 -13.43 15.96 -1.55
CA SER A 250 -12.49 14.84 -1.59
C SER A 250 -12.99 13.65 -2.43
N PHE A 251 -14.28 13.64 -2.80
CA PHE A 251 -14.95 12.54 -3.50
C PHE A 251 -15.83 13.00 -4.66
N LYS A 252 -15.72 14.27 -5.09
CA LYS A 252 -16.48 14.73 -6.24
C LYS A 252 -15.99 13.94 -7.46
N ASP A 253 -16.92 13.37 -8.22
CA ASP A 253 -16.66 12.62 -9.46
C ASP A 253 -16.06 11.21 -9.25
N LEU A 254 -16.67 10.41 -8.36
CA LEU A 254 -16.33 8.99 -8.19
C LEU A 254 -16.49 8.22 -9.51
N GLU A 255 -15.40 7.63 -10.00
CA GLU A 255 -15.42 6.81 -11.21
C GLU A 255 -16.04 5.41 -10.97
N PRO A 256 -16.78 4.86 -11.95
CA PRO A 256 -17.31 3.48 -11.91
C PRO A 256 -16.27 2.41 -11.58
N SER A 257 -15.06 2.56 -12.12
CA SER A 257 -13.94 1.63 -11.92
C SER A 257 -13.48 1.57 -10.46
N VAL A 258 -13.57 2.70 -9.75
CA VAL A 258 -13.23 2.85 -8.34
C VAL A 258 -14.36 2.29 -7.48
N LEU A 259 -15.62 2.61 -7.82
CA LEU A 259 -16.79 2.06 -7.12
C LEU A 259 -16.80 0.53 -7.12
N VAL A 260 -16.51 -0.10 -8.26
CA VAL A 260 -16.39 -1.57 -8.38
C VAL A 260 -15.39 -2.16 -7.39
N LYS A 261 -14.23 -1.51 -7.22
CA LYS A 261 -13.20 -1.96 -6.26
C LYS A 261 -13.69 -1.83 -4.82
N ILE A 262 -14.39 -0.75 -4.49
CA ILE A 262 -14.96 -0.54 -3.16
C ILE A 262 -15.98 -1.62 -2.83
N ILE A 263 -16.90 -1.91 -3.75
CA ILE A 263 -17.99 -2.85 -3.53
C ILE A 263 -17.43 -4.25 -3.24
N LYS A 264 -16.49 -4.72 -4.07
CA LYS A 264 -15.79 -6.00 -3.88
C LYS A 264 -15.11 -6.15 -2.52
N LEU A 265 -14.74 -5.03 -1.88
CA LEU A 265 -14.11 -5.03 -0.57
C LEU A 265 -15.12 -5.01 0.59
N CYS A 266 -16.37 -4.57 0.35
CA CYS A 266 -17.29 -4.19 1.41
C CYS A 266 -18.56 -5.04 1.49
N VAL A 267 -18.96 -5.65 0.38
CA VAL A 267 -20.18 -6.44 0.27
C VAL A 267 -19.91 -7.62 -0.65
N ASP A 268 -20.37 -8.80 -0.27
CA ASP A 268 -20.31 -9.94 -1.16
C ASP A 268 -21.21 -9.70 -2.38
N CYS A 269 -20.63 -9.80 -3.57
CA CYS A 269 -21.30 -9.42 -4.81
C CYS A 269 -20.70 -10.12 -6.03
N LYS A 270 -21.52 -10.22 -7.08
CA LYS A 270 -21.12 -10.54 -8.45
C LYS A 270 -21.25 -9.29 -9.30
N LEU A 271 -20.34 -9.14 -10.26
CA LEU A 271 -20.36 -8.02 -11.20
C LEU A 271 -20.68 -8.54 -12.59
N SER A 272 -21.62 -7.87 -13.25
CA SER A 272 -21.79 -7.93 -14.70
C SER A 272 -21.03 -6.76 -15.35
N SER A 273 -21.10 -6.61 -16.66
CA SER A 273 -20.51 -5.47 -17.38
C SER A 273 -21.09 -4.11 -16.95
N THR A 274 -22.33 -4.08 -16.49
CA THR A 274 -23.10 -2.85 -16.22
C THR A 274 -23.66 -2.78 -14.80
N ASP A 275 -23.78 -3.92 -14.13
CA ASP A 275 -24.58 -4.05 -12.92
C ASP A 275 -23.81 -4.76 -11.81
N ILE A 276 -24.19 -4.46 -10.58
CA ILE A 276 -23.72 -5.08 -9.34
C ILE A 276 -24.87 -5.92 -8.81
N ILE A 277 -24.62 -7.21 -8.60
CA ILE A 277 -25.55 -8.15 -8.00
C ILE A 277 -25.04 -8.47 -6.60
N PHE A 278 -25.76 -8.08 -5.55
CA PHE A 278 -25.37 -8.34 -4.17
C PHE A 278 -25.81 -9.73 -3.75
N ASN A 279 -24.87 -10.54 -3.24
CA ASN A 279 -25.15 -11.90 -2.79
C ASN A 279 -25.84 -11.88 -1.41
N ASP A 280 -25.43 -10.94 -0.54
CA ASP A 280 -25.95 -10.76 0.81
C ASP A 280 -26.41 -9.32 1.05
N LYS A 281 -27.42 -9.16 1.90
CA LYS A 281 -27.90 -7.85 2.36
C LYS A 281 -27.21 -7.46 3.67
N PRO A 282 -26.33 -6.43 3.68
CA PRO A 282 -25.70 -5.99 4.92
C PRO A 282 -26.71 -5.34 5.86
N THR A 283 -26.56 -5.56 7.16
CA THR A 283 -27.35 -4.86 8.19
C THR A 283 -26.92 -3.40 8.28
N VAL A 284 -27.85 -2.47 8.06
CA VAL A 284 -27.63 -1.02 8.16
C VAL A 284 -28.82 -0.35 8.84
N SER A 285 -28.56 0.75 9.55
CA SER A 285 -29.61 1.60 10.11
C SER A 285 -30.02 2.70 9.12
N PHE A 286 -31.33 2.87 8.96
CA PHE A 286 -31.94 4.00 8.27
C PHE A 286 -32.54 4.92 9.32
N SER A 287 -32.48 6.23 9.07
CA SER A 287 -33.27 7.16 9.89
C SER A 287 -34.76 6.97 9.61
N GLU A 288 -35.62 7.38 10.55
CA GLU A 288 -37.07 7.29 10.37
C GLU A 288 -37.53 8.09 9.15
N ILE A 289 -36.99 9.30 8.95
CA ILE A 289 -37.32 10.14 7.78
C ILE A 289 -36.87 9.51 6.46
N GLU A 290 -35.71 8.84 6.43
CA GLU A 290 -35.26 8.09 5.25
C GLU A 290 -36.23 6.95 4.95
N SER A 291 -36.63 6.19 5.97
CA SER A 291 -37.56 5.06 5.83
C SER A 291 -38.95 5.49 5.33
N ASP A 292 -39.47 6.61 5.86
CA ASP A 292 -40.74 7.18 5.43
C ASP A 292 -40.67 7.65 3.96
N ILE A 293 -39.62 8.37 3.57
CA ILE A 293 -39.44 8.81 2.17
C ILE A 293 -39.28 7.61 1.22
N TYR A 294 -38.54 6.57 1.61
CA TYR A 294 -38.38 5.37 0.79
C TYR A 294 -39.71 4.64 0.57
N SER A 295 -40.53 4.53 1.61
CA SER A 295 -41.85 3.89 1.51
C SER A 295 -42.76 4.62 0.51
N LEU A 296 -42.67 5.95 0.47
CA LEU A 296 -43.39 6.78 -0.52
C LEU A 296 -42.88 6.57 -1.95
N LEU A 297 -41.55 6.57 -2.14
CA LEU A 297 -40.96 6.39 -3.46
C LEU A 297 -41.14 4.96 -3.99
N GLN A 298 -41.15 3.96 -3.11
CA GLN A 298 -41.37 2.56 -3.50
C GLN A 298 -42.79 2.32 -4.02
N SER A 299 -43.78 3.04 -3.51
CA SER A 299 -45.18 2.94 -3.95
C SER A 299 -45.48 3.77 -5.21
N SER A 300 -44.73 4.86 -5.45
CA SER A 300 -45.04 5.84 -6.49
C SER A 300 -44.05 5.86 -7.67
N GLY A 301 -42.87 5.23 -7.53
CA GLY A 301 -41.81 5.20 -8.53
C GLY A 301 -40.97 6.48 -8.57
N GLU A 302 -41.59 7.60 -8.97
CA GLU A 302 -41.00 8.94 -8.96
C GLU A 302 -41.98 9.95 -8.33
N LEU A 303 -41.48 10.89 -7.53
CA LEU A 303 -42.28 11.96 -6.92
C LEU A 303 -41.57 13.31 -6.99
N GLU A 304 -42.32 14.41 -7.11
CA GLU A 304 -41.74 15.73 -6.92
C GLU A 304 -41.50 15.99 -5.42
N LEU A 305 -40.55 16.89 -5.10
CA LEU A 305 -40.26 17.23 -3.70
C LEU A 305 -41.50 17.76 -2.98
N MET A 306 -42.36 18.51 -3.67
CA MET A 306 -43.59 19.07 -3.09
C MET A 306 -44.56 17.97 -2.66
N ASP A 307 -44.67 16.88 -3.44
CA ASP A 307 -45.52 15.74 -3.11
C ASP A 307 -44.98 14.96 -1.90
N ILE A 308 -43.65 14.83 -1.81
CA ILE A 308 -43.01 14.23 -0.63
C ILE A 308 -43.25 15.13 0.59
N GLU A 309 -43.04 16.44 0.46
CA GLU A 309 -43.29 17.41 1.52
C GLU A 309 -44.74 17.31 2.04
N GLU A 310 -45.72 17.30 1.15
CA GLU A 310 -47.14 17.22 1.52
C GLU A 310 -47.43 15.95 2.34
N LYS A 311 -46.90 14.79 1.91
CA LYS A 311 -47.20 13.50 2.54
C LYS A 311 -46.58 13.28 3.92
N ILE A 312 -45.45 13.92 4.26
CA ILE A 312 -44.74 13.72 5.54
C ILE A 312 -44.46 15.02 6.32
N SER A 313 -45.05 16.15 5.91
CA SER A 313 -44.94 17.45 6.59
C SER A 313 -45.49 17.46 8.02
N ASN A 314 -46.40 16.55 8.34
CA ASN A 314 -46.95 16.39 9.69
C ASN A 314 -45.93 15.84 10.70
N LYS A 315 -44.87 15.17 10.22
CA LYS A 315 -43.82 14.57 11.07
C LYS A 315 -42.48 15.31 10.97
N TYR A 316 -42.17 15.91 9.83
CA TYR A 316 -40.85 16.47 9.57
C TYR A 316 -40.92 17.88 8.97
N THR A 317 -39.93 18.70 9.29
CA THR A 317 -39.80 20.04 8.69
C THR A 317 -39.38 19.93 7.22
N LYS A 318 -39.80 20.90 6.39
CA LYS A 318 -39.38 20.97 4.98
C LYS A 318 -37.86 20.91 4.81
N ALA A 319 -37.12 21.57 5.70
CA ALA A 319 -35.66 21.54 5.70
C ALA A 319 -35.10 20.12 5.94
N ALA A 320 -35.67 19.37 6.88
CA ALA A 320 -35.26 17.98 7.14
C ALA A 320 -35.59 17.05 5.97
N ILE A 321 -36.76 17.21 5.35
CA ILE A 321 -37.18 16.43 4.17
C ILE A 321 -36.24 16.70 2.98
N TYR A 322 -35.97 17.98 2.70
CA TYR A 322 -35.03 18.38 1.65
C TYR A 322 -33.62 17.81 1.90
N GLN A 323 -33.14 17.88 3.14
CA GLN A 323 -31.85 17.35 3.54
C GLN A 323 -31.79 15.83 3.37
N ALA A 324 -32.83 15.10 3.78
CA ALA A 324 -32.93 13.65 3.59
C ALA A 324 -32.95 13.26 2.10
N CYS A 325 -33.74 13.95 1.28
CA CYS A 325 -33.79 13.73 -0.17
C CYS A 325 -32.46 14.03 -0.87
N SER A 326 -31.72 15.04 -0.40
CA SER A 326 -30.47 15.48 -1.03
C SER A 326 -29.25 14.68 -0.59
N LEU A 327 -29.25 14.15 0.63
CA LEU A 327 -28.11 13.44 1.22
C LEU A 327 -28.27 11.92 1.24
N SER A 328 -29.45 11.41 0.90
CA SER A 328 -29.68 9.97 0.79
C SER A 328 -28.97 9.39 -0.43
N PRO A 329 -28.25 8.27 -0.29
CA PRO A 329 -27.69 7.53 -1.42
C PRO A 329 -28.68 6.63 -2.14
N LEU A 330 -29.90 6.52 -1.63
CA LEU A 330 -30.95 5.70 -2.21
C LEU A 330 -31.88 6.56 -3.08
N ILE A 331 -31.71 7.88 -3.10
CA ILE A 331 -32.57 8.80 -3.83
C ILE A 331 -31.75 9.52 -4.89
N VAL A 332 -32.17 9.40 -6.15
CA VAL A 332 -31.61 10.14 -7.28
C VAL A 332 -32.56 11.26 -7.67
N LYS A 333 -32.01 12.46 -7.87
CA LYS A 333 -32.77 13.59 -8.39
C LYS A 333 -32.73 13.59 -9.92
N ASN A 334 -33.89 13.38 -10.54
CA ASN A 334 -34.09 13.47 -11.98
C ASN A 334 -34.80 14.78 -12.32
N LYS A 335 -34.04 15.86 -12.60
CA LYS A 335 -34.58 17.21 -12.84
C LYS A 335 -35.41 17.73 -11.64
N LYS A 336 -36.73 17.52 -11.66
CA LYS A 336 -37.70 17.95 -10.63
C LYS A 336 -38.20 16.80 -9.76
N THR A 337 -38.03 15.56 -10.21
CA THR A 337 -38.48 14.37 -9.48
C THR A 337 -37.35 13.70 -8.71
N TYR A 338 -37.72 12.93 -7.70
CA TYR A 338 -36.87 12.08 -6.90
C TYR A 338 -37.31 10.63 -7.11
N SER A 339 -36.36 9.72 -7.27
CA SER A 339 -36.58 8.29 -7.54
C SER A 339 -35.62 7.43 -6.73
N ILE A 340 -35.93 6.15 -6.55
CA ILE A 340 -35.00 5.21 -5.90
C ILE A 340 -33.93 4.76 -6.89
N VAL A 341 -32.68 4.71 -6.43
CA VAL A 341 -31.53 4.13 -7.16
C VAL A 341 -31.82 2.79 -7.81
#